data_AF-A0A1F7JJ00-F1
#
_entry.id   AF-A0A1F7JJ00-F1
#
_cell.length_a   1.000
_cell.length_b   1.000
_cell.length_c   1.000
_cell.angle_alpha   90.00
_cell.angle_beta   90.00
_cell.angle_gamma   90.00
#
_symmetry.space_group_name_H-M   'P 1'
#
loop_
_entity.id
_entity.type
_entity.pdbx_description
1 polymer ?
#
loop_
_entity_poly.entity_id
_entity_poly.type
_entity_poly.pdbx_seq_one_letter_code
_entity_poly.pdbx_strand_id
1 'polypeptide(L)'
;MKDMQIASDKEDYRTAQHIKDAREKLTYLTEKRRSIHEYLKNPNLYSDVRIEECERIAQIAGAAGASRIEGYDISNTMGTNATGSMVVFQDGDPDTSSYRRFKIRTKNAPDDYAMMREMIRRRLRHEEWPRPDIMLIDGGIGHVSTVLDVLEQERITIPTIGLAKQLEEIIVPTTSGGERTFQKVHFPMGSPALRIVQRIRDEAHRFAKTYHIKLRAKSMLY
;
A
#
# COMPACT_ATOMS: atom_id res chain seq x y z
N MET A 1 -23.18 33.22 11.75
CA MET A 1 -21.90 33.47 12.47
C MET A 1 -21.20 32.18 12.89
N LYS A 2 -21.90 31.15 13.41
CA LYS A 2 -21.28 29.86 13.79
C LYS A 2 -20.63 29.09 12.62
N ASP A 3 -21.24 29.10 11.44
CA ASP A 3 -20.74 28.34 10.28
C ASP A 3 -19.45 28.92 9.68
N MET A 4 -19.23 30.23 9.81
CA MET A 4 -18.05 30.92 9.32
C MET A 4 -16.83 30.65 10.21
N GLN A 5 -17.05 30.54 11.53
CA GLN A 5 -16.00 30.17 12.50
C GLN A 5 -15.54 28.72 12.27
N ILE A 6 -16.48 27.79 12.06
CA ILE A 6 -16.18 26.37 11.79
C ILE A 6 -15.43 26.19 10.46
N ALA A 7 -15.75 27.00 9.44
CA ALA A 7 -15.05 26.99 8.17
C ALA A 7 -13.61 27.53 8.32
N SER A 8 -13.42 28.64 9.03
CA SER A 8 -12.10 29.22 9.34
C SER A 8 -11.23 28.24 10.13
N ASP A 9 -11.76 27.62 11.19
CA ASP A 9 -11.04 26.67 12.03
C ASP A 9 -10.61 25.42 11.23
N LYS A 10 -11.44 24.95 10.29
CA LYS A 10 -11.09 23.85 9.37
C LYS A 10 -10.02 24.22 8.37
N GLU A 11 -10.02 25.46 7.89
CA GLU A 11 -9.05 25.96 6.91
C GLU A 11 -7.67 26.16 7.57
N ASP A 12 -7.66 26.68 8.79
CA ASP A 12 -6.46 26.81 9.61
C ASP A 12 -5.87 25.44 9.99
N TYR A 13 -6.71 24.46 10.34
CA TYR A 13 -6.25 23.10 10.64
C TYR A 13 -5.59 22.43 9.43
N ARG A 14 -6.17 22.57 8.24
CA ARG A 14 -5.58 22.05 6.99
C ARG A 14 -4.26 22.72 6.67
N THR A 15 -4.18 24.04 6.84
CA THR A 15 -2.97 24.81 6.59
C THR A 15 -1.86 24.45 7.58
N ALA A 16 -2.21 24.29 8.86
CA ALA A 16 -1.30 23.84 9.90
C ALA A 16 -0.76 22.43 9.63
N GLN A 17 -1.63 21.51 9.17
CA GLN A 17 -1.21 20.18 8.77
C GLN A 17 -0.22 20.23 7.59
N HIS A 18 -0.52 21.00 6.53
CA HIS A 18 0.40 21.17 5.40
C HIS A 18 1.77 21.75 5.80
N ILE A 19 1.80 22.73 6.71
CA ILE A 19 3.06 23.33 7.20
C ILE A 19 3.85 22.32 8.03
N LYS A 20 3.16 21.55 8.88
CA LYS A 20 3.76 20.47 9.65
C LYS A 20 4.36 19.40 8.73
N ASP A 21 3.61 18.99 7.71
CA ASP A 21 4.04 17.99 6.71
C ASP A 21 5.23 18.51 5.89
N ALA A 22 5.24 19.79 5.50
CA ALA A 22 6.36 20.41 4.80
C ALA A 22 7.63 20.43 5.66
N ARG A 23 7.51 20.72 6.95
CA ARG A 23 8.61 20.61 7.91
C ARG A 23 9.09 19.17 8.05
N GLU A 24 8.20 18.20 8.24
CA GLU A 24 8.55 16.78 8.36
C GLU A 24 9.28 16.28 7.09
N LYS A 25 8.83 16.67 5.89
CA LYS A 25 9.52 16.35 4.62
C LYS A 25 10.89 17.00 4.51
N LEU A 26 11.02 18.27 4.92
CA LEU A 26 12.31 18.96 4.90
C LEU A 26 13.29 18.33 5.92
N THR A 27 12.80 17.99 7.11
CA THR A 27 13.56 17.23 8.11
C THR A 27 13.99 15.88 7.55
N TYR A 28 13.12 15.13 6.88
CA TYR A 28 13.48 13.85 6.25
C TYR A 28 14.56 13.99 5.15
N LEU A 29 14.47 15.03 4.30
CA LEU A 29 15.50 15.29 3.29
C LEU A 29 16.86 15.66 3.89
N THR A 30 16.85 16.21 5.10
CA THR A 30 18.04 16.65 5.85
C THR A 30 18.48 15.63 6.90
N GLU A 31 17.66 14.61 7.18
CA GLU A 31 18.01 13.50 8.05
C GLU A 31 19.20 12.75 7.47
N LYS A 32 20.09 12.36 8.38
CA LYS A 32 21.38 11.74 8.07
C LYS A 32 21.12 10.46 7.26
N ARG A 33 21.39 10.48 5.94
CA ARG A 33 21.47 9.25 5.14
C ARG A 33 22.42 8.32 5.89
N ARG A 34 21.92 7.13 6.32
CA ARG A 34 22.70 6.18 7.12
C ARG A 34 24.07 6.00 6.49
N SER A 35 25.11 6.30 7.27
CA SER A 35 26.47 6.31 6.73
C SER A 35 26.90 4.87 6.45
N ILE A 36 27.70 4.65 5.41
CA ILE A 36 28.34 3.35 5.13
C ILE A 36 29.05 2.81 6.40
N HIS A 37 29.53 3.71 7.26
CA HIS A 37 30.19 3.41 8.53
C HIS A 37 29.30 2.67 9.55
N GLU A 38 27.97 2.78 9.49
CA GLU A 38 27.06 2.03 10.38
C GLU A 38 26.98 0.55 9.99
N TYR A 39 27.00 0.25 8.68
CA TYR A 39 27.07 -1.13 8.18
C TYR A 39 28.39 -1.81 8.55
N LEU A 40 29.49 -1.04 8.63
CA LEU A 40 30.78 -1.56 9.09
C LEU A 40 30.80 -1.88 10.59
N LYS A 41 29.93 -1.24 11.39
CA LYS A 41 29.83 -1.47 12.85
C LYS A 41 28.89 -2.62 13.21
N ASN A 42 27.81 -2.81 12.44
CA ASN A 42 26.91 -3.95 12.60
C ASN A 42 26.72 -4.64 11.23
N PRO A 43 27.41 -5.77 10.98
CA PRO A 43 27.26 -6.53 9.73
C PRO A 43 25.83 -7.00 9.46
N ASN A 44 25.01 -7.18 10.51
CA ASN A 44 23.62 -7.64 10.42
C ASN A 44 22.60 -6.49 10.40
N LEU A 45 23.05 -5.22 10.33
CA LEU A 45 22.18 -4.06 10.37
C LEU A 45 21.05 -4.11 9.34
N TYR A 46 21.31 -4.72 8.18
CA TYR A 46 20.31 -4.89 7.14
C TYR A 46 19.15 -5.79 7.58
N SER A 47 19.45 -6.98 8.12
CA SER A 47 18.44 -7.93 8.59
C SER A 47 17.69 -7.41 9.80
N ASP A 48 18.38 -6.76 10.73
CA ASP A 48 17.77 -6.19 11.93
C ASP A 48 16.71 -5.15 11.57
N VAL A 49 16.98 -4.35 10.55
CA VAL A 49 16.04 -3.34 10.04
C VAL A 49 14.84 -3.99 9.37
N ARG A 50 15.03 -5.07 8.60
CA ARG A 50 13.92 -5.79 7.96
C ARG A 50 13.00 -6.44 8.98
N ILE A 51 13.59 -7.06 10.01
CA ILE A 51 12.86 -7.65 11.12
C ILE A 51 12.03 -6.56 11.82
N GLU A 52 12.65 -5.43 12.17
CA GLU A 52 11.95 -4.31 12.80
C GLU A 52 10.79 -3.79 11.92
N GLU A 53 11.02 -3.64 10.61
CA GLU A 53 9.99 -3.20 9.66
C GLU A 53 8.80 -4.18 9.63
N CYS A 54 9.06 -5.48 9.55
CA CYS A 54 8.07 -6.55 9.57
C CYS A 54 7.28 -6.61 10.89
N GLU A 55 7.96 -6.53 12.03
CA GLU A 55 7.32 -6.52 13.35
C GLU A 55 6.37 -5.33 13.51
N ARG A 56 6.83 -4.14 13.11
CA ARG A 56 6.04 -2.91 13.21
C ARG A 56 4.80 -2.96 12.32
N ILE A 57 4.92 -3.42 11.08
CA ILE A 57 3.78 -3.50 10.18
C ILE A 57 2.78 -4.60 10.59
N ALA A 58 3.26 -5.73 11.13
CA ALA A 58 2.41 -6.77 11.72
C ALA A 58 1.56 -6.21 12.87
N GLN A 59 2.19 -5.46 13.78
CA GLN A 59 1.50 -4.83 14.90
C GLN A 59 0.40 -3.87 14.43
N ILE A 60 0.68 -3.06 13.40
CA ILE A 60 -0.27 -2.09 12.84
C ILE A 60 -1.43 -2.78 12.13
N ALA A 61 -1.15 -3.83 11.36
CA ALA A 61 -2.17 -4.59 10.65
C ALA A 61 -2.99 -5.51 11.57
N GLY A 62 -2.58 -5.70 12.83
CA GLY A 62 -3.16 -6.71 13.72
C GLY A 62 -2.88 -8.14 13.27
N ALA A 63 -1.76 -8.36 12.57
CA ALA A 63 -1.34 -9.66 12.07
C ALA A 63 -0.45 -10.39 13.09
N ALA A 64 -0.47 -11.73 13.06
CA ALA A 64 0.42 -12.55 13.88
C ALA A 64 1.89 -12.47 13.44
N GLY A 65 2.14 -12.09 12.18
CA GLY A 65 3.46 -11.94 11.59
C GLY A 65 3.39 -11.16 10.28
N ALA A 66 4.54 -10.97 9.66
CA ALA A 66 4.67 -10.26 8.38
C ALA A 66 5.79 -10.87 7.52
N SER A 67 5.88 -12.20 7.53
CA SER A 67 6.86 -12.91 6.71
C SER A 67 6.49 -12.83 5.24
N ARG A 68 5.20 -12.86 4.88
CA ARG A 68 4.74 -12.68 3.51
C ARG A 68 3.75 -11.53 3.41
N ILE A 69 4.17 -10.43 2.79
CA ILE A 69 3.32 -9.26 2.54
C ILE A 69 3.03 -9.16 1.03
N GLU A 70 1.77 -9.01 0.66
CA GLU A 70 1.36 -8.81 -0.74
C GLU A 70 0.90 -7.37 -0.98
N GLY A 71 1.48 -6.69 -1.97
CA GLY A 71 1.11 -5.34 -2.39
C GLY A 71 0.29 -5.33 -3.67
N TYR A 72 -0.78 -4.54 -3.72
CA TYR A 72 -1.73 -4.49 -4.82
C TYR A 72 -1.92 -3.08 -5.37
N ASP A 73 -1.80 -2.92 -6.69
CA ASP A 73 -2.04 -1.67 -7.41
C ASP A 73 -2.91 -1.93 -8.65
N ILE A 74 -3.82 -0.99 -8.96
CA ILE A 74 -4.60 -0.98 -10.21
C ILE A 74 -4.13 0.19 -11.06
N SER A 75 -3.70 -0.12 -12.28
CA SER A 75 -3.28 0.88 -13.24
C SER A 75 -4.21 0.87 -14.45
N ASN A 76 -4.93 1.98 -14.62
CA ASN A 76 -5.80 2.22 -15.76
C ASN A 76 -5.14 3.20 -16.73
N THR A 77 -4.74 2.73 -17.91
CA THR A 77 -4.30 3.59 -19.01
C THR A 77 -5.49 3.92 -19.89
N MET A 78 -5.75 5.21 -20.13
CA MET A 78 -6.78 5.75 -21.02
C MET A 78 -6.92 4.92 -22.31
N GLY A 79 -7.89 3.99 -22.36
CA GLY A 79 -8.35 3.42 -23.62
C GLY A 79 -8.73 1.94 -23.62
N THR A 80 -7.87 0.99 -23.21
CA THR A 80 -8.12 -0.42 -23.64
C THR A 80 -7.64 -1.57 -22.77
N ASN A 81 -6.73 -1.41 -21.78
CA ASN A 81 -6.25 -2.55 -20.99
C ASN A 81 -5.87 -2.17 -19.55
N ALA A 82 -6.86 -2.06 -18.65
CA ALA A 82 -6.56 -1.97 -17.23
C ALA A 82 -5.78 -3.20 -16.75
N THR A 83 -4.80 -2.97 -15.89
CA THR A 83 -3.92 -4.03 -15.38
C THR A 83 -3.77 -3.89 -13.87
N GLY A 84 -4.02 -4.99 -13.17
CA GLY A 84 -3.68 -5.16 -11.76
C GLY A 84 -2.28 -5.72 -11.58
N SER A 85 -1.56 -5.20 -10.60
CA SER A 85 -0.21 -5.60 -10.25
C SER A 85 -0.20 -6.12 -8.82
N MET A 86 0.36 -7.31 -8.62
CA MET A 86 0.61 -7.90 -7.32
C MET A 86 2.12 -8.10 -7.16
N VAL A 87 2.68 -7.47 -6.12
CA VAL A 87 4.07 -7.65 -5.70
C VAL A 87 4.09 -8.38 -4.36
N VAL A 88 5.18 -9.08 -4.09
CA VAL A 88 5.34 -9.91 -2.90
C VAL A 88 6.62 -9.52 -2.20
N PHE A 89 6.54 -9.36 -0.88
CA PHE A 89 7.68 -9.18 -0.03
C PHE A 89 7.76 -10.38 0.92
N GLN A 90 8.92 -11.03 0.95
CA GLN A 90 9.25 -12.15 1.83
C GLN A 90 10.29 -11.67 2.85
N ASP A 91 9.96 -11.77 4.13
CA ASP A 91 10.80 -11.35 5.27
C ASP A 91 11.36 -9.94 5.11
N GLY A 92 10.49 -9.06 4.61
CA GLY A 92 10.77 -7.66 4.39
C GLY A 92 11.40 -7.33 3.05
N ASP A 93 11.78 -8.30 2.21
CA ASP A 93 12.44 -8.07 0.91
C ASP A 93 11.64 -8.51 -0.31
N PRO A 94 11.83 -7.88 -1.49
CA PRO A 94 10.99 -8.15 -2.65
C PRO A 94 11.26 -9.55 -3.24
N ASP A 95 10.24 -10.42 -3.25
CA ASP A 95 10.27 -11.71 -3.94
C ASP A 95 9.67 -11.56 -5.35
N THR A 96 10.53 -11.16 -6.29
CA THR A 96 10.13 -10.90 -7.68
C THR A 96 9.59 -12.13 -8.42
N SER A 97 9.94 -13.35 -7.98
CA SER A 97 9.47 -14.60 -8.58
C SER A 97 7.98 -14.85 -8.33
N SER A 98 7.47 -14.33 -7.20
CA SER A 98 6.07 -14.43 -6.80
C SER A 98 5.21 -13.28 -7.35
N TYR A 99 5.75 -12.36 -8.14
CA TYR A 99 4.97 -11.25 -8.70
C TYR A 99 3.96 -11.75 -9.73
N ARG A 100 2.79 -11.10 -9.79
CA ARG A 100 1.73 -11.46 -10.72
C ARG A 100 1.10 -10.23 -11.35
N ARG A 101 0.70 -10.36 -12.61
CA ARG A 101 -0.07 -9.36 -13.33
C ARG A 101 -1.43 -9.91 -13.69
N PHE A 102 -2.45 -9.09 -13.50
CA PHE A 102 -3.83 -9.42 -13.82
C PHE A 102 -4.29 -8.50 -14.94
N LYS A 103 -4.44 -9.06 -16.15
CA LYS A 103 -5.18 -8.37 -17.20
C LYS A 103 -6.64 -8.30 -16.77
N ILE A 104 -7.14 -7.09 -16.52
CA ILE A 104 -8.50 -6.84 -16.07
C ILE A 104 -9.45 -6.96 -17.26
N ARG A 105 -10.57 -7.66 -17.06
CA ARG A 105 -11.54 -7.95 -18.12
C ARG A 105 -12.84 -7.16 -17.98
N THR A 106 -13.06 -6.55 -16.83
CA THR A 106 -14.23 -5.71 -16.56
C THR A 106 -14.34 -4.57 -17.58
N LYS A 107 -15.45 -4.55 -18.33
CA LYS A 107 -15.68 -3.65 -19.50
C LYS A 107 -16.41 -2.34 -19.16
N ASN A 108 -16.99 -2.22 -17.97
CA ASN A 108 -17.86 -1.11 -17.62
C ASN A 108 -17.07 0.00 -16.90
N ALA A 109 -16.83 1.13 -17.59
CA ALA A 109 -16.27 2.39 -17.07
C ALA A 109 -14.94 2.25 -16.28
N PRO A 110 -14.19 3.33 -16.02
CA PRO A 110 -13.05 3.28 -15.08
C PRO A 110 -13.55 3.15 -13.63
N ASP A 111 -14.08 1.98 -13.27
CA ASP A 111 -14.43 1.63 -11.89
C ASP A 111 -13.27 0.84 -11.26
N ASP A 112 -12.30 1.56 -10.70
CA ASP A 112 -11.12 0.97 -10.04
C ASP A 112 -11.50 -0.01 -8.92
N TYR A 113 -12.66 0.17 -8.27
CA TYR A 113 -13.15 -0.77 -7.25
C TYR A 113 -13.59 -2.09 -7.87
N ALA A 114 -14.33 -2.06 -8.97
CA ALA A 114 -14.72 -3.30 -9.68
C ALA A 114 -13.48 -4.07 -10.18
N MET A 115 -12.48 -3.35 -10.67
CA MET A 115 -11.21 -3.95 -11.11
C MET A 115 -10.43 -4.59 -9.96
N MET A 116 -10.36 -3.90 -8.82
CA MET A 116 -9.77 -4.43 -7.58
C MET A 116 -10.50 -5.71 -7.13
N ARG A 117 -11.84 -5.68 -7.12
CA ARG A 117 -12.69 -6.83 -6.77
C ARG A 117 -12.41 -8.03 -7.67
N GLU A 118 -12.31 -7.83 -8.99
CA GLU A 118 -11.96 -8.88 -9.95
C GLU A 118 -10.58 -9.48 -9.65
N MET A 119 -9.57 -8.63 -9.44
CA MET A 119 -8.20 -9.05 -9.18
C MET A 119 -8.09 -9.89 -7.92
N ILE A 120 -8.66 -9.43 -6.80
CA ILE A 120 -8.59 -10.12 -5.52
C ILE A 120 -9.32 -11.46 -5.58
N ARG A 121 -10.53 -11.51 -6.16
CA ARG A 121 -11.25 -12.79 -6.35
C ARG A 121 -10.42 -13.79 -7.16
N ARG A 122 -9.76 -13.34 -8.22
CA ARG A 122 -8.90 -14.21 -9.04
C ARG A 122 -7.67 -14.68 -8.26
N ARG A 123 -7.06 -13.81 -7.47
CA ARG A 123 -5.95 -14.16 -6.58
C ARG A 123 -6.34 -15.22 -5.55
N LEU A 124 -7.52 -15.13 -4.96
CA LEU A 124 -7.98 -16.07 -3.92
C LEU A 124 -8.30 -17.46 -4.49
N ARG A 125 -8.60 -17.57 -5.78
CA ARG A 125 -8.78 -18.86 -6.48
C ARG A 125 -7.48 -19.62 -6.74
N HIS A 126 -6.33 -18.96 -6.63
CA HIS A 126 -5.03 -19.61 -6.72
C HIS A 126 -4.62 -20.14 -5.35
N GLU A 127 -5.21 -21.28 -4.97
CA GLU A 127 -4.92 -21.96 -3.69
C GLU A 127 -3.47 -22.47 -3.62
N GLU A 128 -2.83 -22.70 -4.77
CA GLU A 128 -1.43 -23.10 -4.86
C GLU A 128 -0.44 -21.97 -4.53
N TRP A 129 -0.91 -20.72 -4.45
CA TRP A 129 -0.08 -19.60 -4.01
C TRP A 129 -0.21 -19.40 -2.50
N PRO A 130 0.92 -19.39 -1.76
CA PRO A 130 0.90 -19.17 -0.32
C PRO A 130 0.07 -17.94 0.05
N ARG A 131 -0.74 -18.06 1.10
CA ARG A 131 -1.52 -16.92 1.60
C ARG A 131 -0.58 -15.88 2.21
N PRO A 132 -0.81 -14.58 1.97
CA PRO A 132 -0.06 -13.55 2.65
C PRO A 132 -0.50 -13.43 4.11
N ASP A 133 0.42 -12.98 4.97
CA ASP A 133 0.11 -12.56 6.33
C ASP A 133 -0.58 -11.18 6.33
N ILE A 134 -0.24 -10.33 5.36
CA ILE A 134 -0.78 -8.98 5.22
C ILE A 134 -1.01 -8.65 3.74
N MET A 135 -2.17 -8.09 3.42
CA MET A 135 -2.45 -7.47 2.13
C MET A 135 -2.35 -5.94 2.24
N LEU A 136 -1.55 -5.33 1.38
CA LEU A 136 -1.36 -3.90 1.29
C LEU A 136 -1.99 -3.39 -0.01
N ILE A 137 -2.95 -2.50 0.11
CA ILE A 137 -3.70 -1.96 -1.03
C ILE A 137 -3.23 -0.53 -1.30
N ASP A 138 -2.76 -0.25 -2.51
CA ASP A 138 -2.46 1.10 -2.97
C ASP A 138 -3.75 1.84 -3.30
N GLY A 139 -4.39 2.36 -2.26
CA GLY A 139 -5.68 3.01 -2.39
C GLY A 139 -6.23 3.48 -1.05
N GLY A 140 -7.18 4.43 -1.16
CA GLY A 140 -7.93 4.92 -0.01
C GLY A 140 -8.90 3.89 0.58
N ILE A 141 -9.71 4.36 1.54
CA ILE A 141 -10.68 3.54 2.30
C ILE A 141 -11.60 2.72 1.39
N GLY A 142 -12.08 3.28 0.28
CA GLY A 142 -12.95 2.58 -0.67
C GLY A 142 -12.31 1.33 -1.29
N HIS A 143 -11.01 1.38 -1.58
CA HIS A 143 -10.27 0.22 -2.11
C HIS A 143 -10.11 -0.85 -1.04
N VAL A 144 -9.67 -0.46 0.17
CA VAL A 144 -9.52 -1.37 1.31
C VAL A 144 -10.86 -2.04 1.65
N SER A 145 -11.94 -1.27 1.73
CA SER A 145 -13.29 -1.80 1.97
C SER A 145 -13.68 -2.81 0.91
N THR A 146 -13.41 -2.52 -0.37
CA THR A 146 -13.72 -3.44 -1.46
C THR A 146 -12.99 -4.78 -1.32
N VAL A 147 -11.72 -4.77 -0.91
CA VAL A 147 -10.95 -5.99 -0.65
C VAL A 147 -11.52 -6.76 0.54
N LEU A 148 -11.84 -6.08 1.63
CA LEU A 148 -12.44 -6.69 2.81
C LEU A 148 -13.79 -7.34 2.50
N ASP A 149 -14.64 -6.70 1.68
CA ASP A 149 -15.91 -7.29 1.25
C ASP A 149 -15.70 -8.60 0.47
N VAL A 150 -14.65 -8.65 -0.37
CA VAL A 150 -14.32 -9.89 -1.10
C VAL A 150 -13.85 -10.97 -0.13
N LEU A 151 -12.97 -10.63 0.80
CA LEU A 151 -12.47 -11.56 1.80
C LEU A 151 -13.61 -12.14 2.65
N GLU A 152 -14.56 -11.30 3.07
CA GLU A 152 -15.75 -11.71 3.82
C GLU A 152 -16.68 -12.63 3.00
N GLN A 153 -16.92 -12.30 1.73
CA GLN A 153 -17.71 -13.14 0.82
C GLN A 153 -17.09 -14.52 0.61
N GLU A 154 -15.77 -14.59 0.49
CA GLU A 154 -15.01 -15.83 0.32
C GLU A 154 -14.72 -16.52 1.67
N ARG A 155 -15.16 -15.93 2.80
CA ARG A 155 -14.94 -16.43 4.18
C ARG A 155 -13.46 -16.64 4.51
N ILE A 156 -12.62 -15.73 4.05
CA ILE A 156 -11.17 -15.72 4.28
C ILE A 156 -10.84 -14.52 5.15
N THR A 157 -10.03 -14.74 6.18
CA THR A 157 -9.53 -13.67 7.05
C THR A 157 -8.06 -13.44 6.76
N ILE A 158 -7.74 -12.27 6.18
CA ILE A 158 -6.36 -11.81 5.99
C ILE A 158 -6.29 -10.33 6.41
N PRO A 159 -5.38 -9.97 7.34
CA PRO A 159 -5.10 -8.59 7.68
C PRO A 159 -4.85 -7.75 6.43
N THR A 160 -5.64 -6.68 6.25
CA THR A 160 -5.58 -5.83 5.06
C THR A 160 -5.45 -4.38 5.48
N ILE A 161 -4.47 -3.68 4.92
CA ILE A 161 -4.23 -2.25 5.16
C ILE A 161 -4.17 -1.49 3.85
N GLY A 162 -4.49 -0.20 3.88
CA GLY A 162 -4.38 0.70 2.73
C GLY A 162 -3.26 1.72 2.90
N LEU A 163 -2.76 2.25 1.79
CA LEU A 163 -1.87 3.40 1.78
C LEU A 163 -2.50 4.55 0.97
N ALA A 164 -2.77 5.69 1.62
CA ALA A 164 -3.34 6.85 0.96
C ALA A 164 -2.28 7.71 0.27
N LYS A 165 -2.50 8.05 -1.01
CA LYS A 165 -1.51 8.70 -1.89
C LYS A 165 -1.04 10.10 -1.48
N GLN A 166 -1.81 10.87 -0.70
CA GLN A 166 -1.52 12.29 -0.47
C GLN A 166 -0.66 12.58 0.77
N LEU A 167 -0.69 11.71 1.78
CA LEU A 167 -0.15 12.02 3.12
C LEU A 167 0.60 10.85 3.78
N GLU A 168 0.82 9.75 3.06
CA GLU A 168 1.48 8.56 3.61
C GLU A 168 0.76 7.98 4.85
N GLU A 169 -0.52 8.29 4.97
CA GLU A 169 -1.42 7.73 5.96
C GLU A 169 -1.65 6.25 5.65
N ILE A 170 -1.43 5.42 6.67
CA ILE A 170 -1.84 4.02 6.62
C ILE A 170 -3.30 3.94 7.07
N ILE A 171 -4.11 3.29 6.25
CA ILE A 171 -5.52 3.02 6.55
C ILE A 171 -5.59 1.65 7.19
N VAL A 172 -5.99 1.62 8.46
CA VAL A 172 -6.16 0.40 9.25
C VAL A 172 -7.66 0.17 9.46
N PRO A 173 -8.23 -0.93 8.95
CA PRO A 173 -9.59 -1.33 9.28
C PRO A 173 -9.70 -1.65 10.77
N THR A 174 -10.76 -1.15 11.40
CA THR A 174 -11.08 -1.42 12.79
C THR A 174 -12.56 -1.70 12.96
N THR A 175 -12.96 -2.13 14.15
CA THR A 175 -14.36 -2.40 14.48
C THR A 175 -14.74 -1.57 15.68
N SER A 176 -15.78 -0.75 15.53
CA SER A 176 -16.32 0.06 16.62
C SER A 176 -17.83 -0.15 16.66
N GLY A 177 -18.36 -0.54 17.81
CA GLY A 177 -19.81 -0.80 17.97
C GLY A 177 -20.38 -1.90 17.09
N GLY A 178 -19.54 -2.83 16.59
CA GLY A 178 -19.97 -3.89 15.66
C GLY A 178 -19.95 -3.49 14.18
N GLU A 179 -19.66 -2.23 13.86
CA GLU A 179 -19.53 -1.74 12.49
C GLU A 179 -18.06 -1.61 12.06
N ARG A 180 -17.81 -1.89 10.77
CA ARG A 180 -16.50 -1.70 10.15
C ARG A 180 -16.22 -0.20 10.02
N THR A 181 -15.13 0.24 10.64
CA THR A 181 -14.65 1.62 10.56
C THR A 181 -13.19 1.62 10.11
N PHE A 182 -12.65 2.79 9.78
CA PHE A 182 -11.29 2.91 9.27
C PHE A 182 -10.55 4.00 10.03
N GLN A 183 -9.42 3.63 10.62
CA GLN A 183 -8.52 4.57 11.26
C GLN A 183 -7.42 4.95 10.28
N LYS A 184 -7.17 6.25 10.15
CA LYS A 184 -6.00 6.76 9.46
C LYS A 184 -4.90 6.98 10.49
N VAL A 185 -3.78 6.28 10.32
CA VAL A 185 -2.63 6.41 11.21
C VAL A 185 -1.54 7.18 10.48
N HIS A 186 -1.21 8.35 11.02
CA HIS A 186 -0.06 9.15 10.57
C HIS A 186 1.19 8.63 11.23
N PHE A 187 2.23 8.36 10.45
CA PHE A 187 3.52 7.95 10.97
C PHE A 187 4.54 9.05 10.76
N PRO A 188 5.45 9.27 11.74
CA PRO A 188 6.61 10.10 11.50
C PRO A 188 7.38 9.59 10.29
N MET A 189 7.82 10.54 9.45
CA MET A 189 8.74 10.26 8.35
C MET A 189 9.93 9.44 8.87
N GLY A 190 10.34 8.41 8.12
CA GLY A 190 11.45 7.53 8.49
C GLY A 190 11.13 6.40 9.49
N SER A 191 9.88 6.30 9.98
CA SER A 191 9.48 5.15 10.81
C SER A 191 9.63 3.81 10.05
N PRO A 192 10.00 2.70 10.73
CA PRO A 192 10.19 1.40 10.07
C PRO A 192 8.93 0.93 9.30
N ALA A 193 7.75 1.02 9.92
CA ALA A 193 6.49 0.63 9.28
C ALA A 193 6.23 1.42 7.99
N LEU A 194 6.46 2.73 8.00
CA LEU A 194 6.26 3.56 6.81
C LEU A 194 7.26 3.20 5.70
N ARG A 195 8.52 2.91 6.05
CA ARG A 195 9.56 2.53 5.08
C ARG A 195 9.20 1.28 4.28
N ILE A 196 8.74 0.21 4.93
CA ILE A 196 8.35 -1.02 4.22
C ILE A 196 7.09 -0.82 3.38
N VAL A 197 6.12 -0.07 3.89
CA VAL A 197 4.88 0.26 3.17
C VAL A 197 5.17 1.09 1.91
N GLN A 198 6.04 2.09 2.00
CA GLN A 198 6.52 2.87 0.85
C GLN A 198 7.25 1.97 -0.17
N ARG A 199 8.16 1.10 0.28
CA ARG A 199 8.87 0.15 -0.59
C ARG A 199 7.90 -0.73 -1.37
N ILE A 200 6.90 -1.30 -0.70
CA ILE A 200 5.89 -2.16 -1.34
C ILE A 200 5.10 -1.37 -2.38
N ARG A 201 4.64 -0.15 -2.04
CA ARG A 201 3.92 0.74 -2.97
C ARG A 201 4.77 1.08 -4.20
N ASP A 202 5.98 1.56 -3.96
CA ASP A 202 6.87 2.01 -5.02
C ASP A 202 7.22 0.84 -5.95
N GLU A 203 7.38 -0.36 -5.40
CA GLU A 203 7.61 -1.58 -6.15
C GLU A 203 6.38 -2.03 -6.96
N ALA A 204 5.16 -1.95 -6.38
CA ALA A 204 3.91 -2.20 -7.09
C ALA A 204 3.72 -1.24 -8.28
N HIS A 205 3.91 0.05 -8.04
CA HIS A 205 3.88 1.09 -9.07
C HIS A 205 4.96 0.87 -10.13
N ARG A 206 6.20 0.52 -9.74
CA ARG A 206 7.31 0.22 -10.68
C ARG A 206 6.96 -0.97 -11.56
N PHE A 207 6.41 -2.03 -10.97
CA PHE A 207 6.02 -3.24 -11.69
C PHE A 207 4.87 -3.00 -12.67
N ALA A 208 3.91 -2.15 -12.31
CA ALA A 208 2.83 -1.69 -13.17
C ALA A 208 3.35 -0.83 -14.34
N LYS A 209 4.15 0.20 -14.05
CA LYS A 209 4.72 1.10 -15.08
C LYS A 209 5.59 0.35 -16.10
N THR A 210 6.41 -0.59 -15.64
CA THR A 210 7.30 -1.37 -16.51
C THR A 210 6.51 -2.17 -17.55
N TYR A 211 5.32 -2.65 -17.18
CA TYR A 211 4.44 -3.37 -18.10
C TYR A 211 3.86 -2.47 -19.18
N HIS A 212 3.39 -1.28 -18.80
CA HIS A 212 2.86 -0.30 -19.75
C HIS A 212 3.91 0.15 -20.77
N ILE A 213 5.16 0.36 -20.34
CA ILE A 213 6.27 0.67 -21.24
C ILE A 213 6.48 -0.46 -22.25
N LYS A 214 6.50 -1.73 -21.79
CA LYS A 214 6.63 -2.90 -22.66
C LYS A 214 5.47 -3.03 -23.66
N LEU A 215 4.23 -2.78 -23.22
CA LEU A 215 3.06 -2.81 -24.10
C LEU A 215 3.13 -1.74 -25.19
N ARG A 216 3.52 -0.51 -24.84
CA ARG A 216 3.66 0.60 -25.79
C ARG A 216 4.77 0.34 -26.82
N ALA A 217 5.91 -0.19 -26.38
CA ALA A 217 6.99 -0.57 -27.29
C ALA A 217 6.54 -1.65 -28.29
N LYS A 218 5.74 -2.62 -27.84
CA LYS A 218 5.20 -3.68 -28.70
C LYS A 218 4.14 -3.14 -29.69
N SER A 219 3.33 -2.16 -29.32
CA SER A 219 2.34 -1.57 -30.22
C SER A 219 2.92 -0.62 -31.25
N MET A 220 4.16 -0.13 -31.07
CA MET A 220 4.87 0.69 -32.06
C MET A 220 5.62 -0.13 -33.12
N LEU A 221 5.76 -1.45 -32.91
CA LEU A 221 6.44 -2.37 -33.83
C LEU A 221 5.49 -3.07 -34.81
N TYR A 222 4.20 -2.72 -34.79
CA TYR A 222 3.16 -3.16 -35.72
C TYR A 222 2.43 -1.94 -36.27
#